data_AF-A0A918MGR5-F1
#
_entry.id   AF-A0A918MGR5-F1
#
_cell.length_a   1.000
_cell.length_b   1.000
_cell.length_c   1.000
_cell.angle_alpha   90.00
_cell.angle_beta   90.00
_cell.angle_gamma   90.00
#
_symmetry.space_group_name_H-M   'P 1'
#
loop_
_entity.id
_entity.type
_entity.pdbx_description
1 polymer ?
#
loop_
_entity_poly.entity_id
_entity_poly.type
_entity_poly.pdbx_seq_one_letter_code
_entity_poly.pdbx_strand_id
1 'polypeptide(L)'
;MTDLFFYGTLCHLPLLETVLARPVDVEPATLPGHRVQWSAEGAWPVLVPDPGAAAQGMLLRGATAEDLDRLDYYEGGFGYETALLRLAAPEAEALVYLPPAGAPVAGPWSLADWQRDWAEVAVATAADVMALRGQRAAADVVRRYRLMLVRGASRVRAAATPPTTRRHRATPDDVVVERFAQPYANFFAIEEYDLRFRRFDGSLSDRINRAVFVSGDAVTVLPYDPARDRVLVIEQFRAGPYGRGDPQPWLIEAIAGRIDPGETPEEAARREAEEEAGLHLGALEKVAQYYASPGAKSEYLYSYVALCDLPDGVEGVFGVAGEAEDIRGHLISFDAFMGLVASGEVDNAPLLVTALWLQRERARLRAGQAPGP
;
A
#
# COMPACT_ATOMS: atom_id res chain seq x y z
N MET A 1 27.97 12.37 -21.94
CA MET A 1 26.62 12.97 -21.98
C MET A 1 25.85 12.14 -22.97
N THR A 2 24.75 11.55 -22.50
CA THR A 2 24.05 10.49 -23.22
C THR A 2 22.59 10.89 -23.37
N ASP A 3 22.05 10.85 -24.57
CA ASP A 3 20.64 11.13 -24.79
C ASP A 3 19.81 9.89 -24.38
N LEU A 4 18.69 10.09 -23.68
CA LEU A 4 17.83 9.03 -23.17
C LEU A 4 16.41 9.24 -23.68
N PHE A 5 15.80 8.18 -24.20
CA PHE A 5 14.39 8.18 -24.57
C PHE A 5 13.59 7.34 -23.57
N PHE A 6 12.62 7.99 -22.95
CA PHE A 6 11.67 7.39 -22.02
C PHE A 6 10.34 7.15 -22.73
N TYR A 7 9.67 6.08 -22.34
CA TYR A 7 8.29 5.77 -22.72
C TYR A 7 7.52 5.35 -21.47
N GLY A 8 6.20 5.27 -21.56
CA GLY A 8 5.39 4.77 -20.46
C GLY A 8 5.50 5.63 -19.20
N THR A 9 5.78 5.02 -18.04
CA THR A 9 5.69 5.65 -16.71
C THR A 9 6.71 6.76 -16.51
N LEU A 10 7.94 6.60 -16.99
CA LEU A 10 8.98 7.64 -16.91
C LEU A 10 8.71 8.87 -17.80
N CYS A 11 7.64 8.87 -18.60
CA CYS A 11 7.13 10.10 -19.22
C CYS A 11 6.37 11.00 -18.23
N HIS A 12 6.05 10.52 -17.02
CA HIS A 12 5.49 11.32 -15.95
C HIS A 12 6.62 12.03 -15.18
N LEU A 13 6.76 13.34 -15.36
CA LEU A 13 7.89 14.11 -14.83
C LEU A 13 8.10 13.96 -13.31
N PRO A 14 7.07 14.01 -12.43
CA PRO A 14 7.28 13.81 -11.00
C PRO A 14 7.95 12.46 -10.67
N LEU A 15 7.65 11.41 -11.44
CA LEU A 15 8.30 10.11 -11.26
C LEU A 15 9.76 10.17 -11.72
N LEU A 16 10.00 10.68 -12.94
CA LEU A 16 11.35 10.79 -13.50
C LEU A 16 12.27 11.66 -12.63
N GLU A 17 11.78 12.80 -12.15
CA GLU A 17 12.52 13.71 -11.26
C GLU A 17 12.79 13.08 -9.90
N THR A 18 11.87 12.26 -9.37
CA THR A 18 12.09 11.47 -8.16
C THR A 18 13.21 10.45 -8.38
N VAL A 19 13.18 9.73 -9.50
CA VAL A 19 14.22 8.75 -9.86
C VAL A 19 15.56 9.44 -10.04
N LEU A 20 15.62 10.59 -10.72
CA LEU A 20 16.86 11.32 -10.99
C LEU A 20 17.33 12.26 -9.86
N ALA A 21 16.49 12.49 -8.83
CA ALA A 21 16.71 13.45 -7.74
C ALA A 21 17.06 14.87 -8.22
N ARG A 22 16.51 15.28 -9.36
CA ARG A 22 16.63 16.64 -9.88
C ARG A 22 15.49 16.94 -10.87
N PRO A 23 15.15 18.23 -11.05
CA PRO A 23 14.30 18.64 -12.16
C PRO A 23 14.93 18.26 -13.50
N VAL A 24 14.07 17.96 -14.47
CA VAL A 24 14.50 17.63 -15.83
C VAL A 24 13.75 18.45 -16.87
N ASP A 25 14.45 18.76 -17.95
CA ASP A 25 13.87 19.32 -19.16
C ASP A 25 13.89 18.23 -20.22
N VAL A 26 12.71 17.89 -20.74
CA VAL A 26 12.51 16.82 -21.72
C VAL A 26 11.61 17.31 -22.84
N GLU A 27 11.87 16.83 -24.05
CA GLU A 27 11.06 17.15 -25.23
C GLU A 27 10.29 15.93 -25.72
N PRO A 28 9.07 16.08 -26.27
CA PRO A 28 8.35 14.98 -26.87
C PRO A 28 9.17 14.30 -27.97
N ALA A 29 9.18 12.97 -27.98
CA ALA A 29 9.91 12.19 -28.95
C ALA A 29 9.14 10.95 -29.44
N THR A 30 9.52 10.44 -30.60
CA THR A 30 8.90 9.27 -31.22
C THR A 30 9.95 8.22 -31.58
N LEU A 31 9.76 6.99 -31.08
CA LEU A 31 10.55 5.81 -31.42
C LEU A 31 9.78 4.95 -32.45
N PRO A 32 10.22 4.89 -33.72
CA PRO A 32 9.58 4.04 -34.73
C PRO A 32 9.82 2.54 -34.49
N GLY A 33 8.96 1.71 -35.09
CA GLY A 33 9.11 0.26 -35.07
C GLY A 33 8.77 -0.40 -33.73
N HIS A 34 8.12 0.35 -32.83
CA HIS A 34 7.76 -0.10 -31.50
C HIS A 34 6.38 0.43 -31.10
N ARG A 35 5.74 -0.27 -30.17
CA ARG A 35 4.53 0.17 -29.48
C ARG A 35 4.67 -0.04 -27.97
N VAL A 36 3.97 0.77 -27.18
CA VAL A 36 3.88 0.59 -25.73
C VAL A 36 2.60 -0.16 -25.41
N GLN A 37 2.69 -1.17 -24.56
CA GLN A 37 1.56 -1.97 -24.08
C GLN A 37 1.56 -2.01 -22.54
N TRP A 38 0.41 -2.31 -21.96
CA TRP A 38 0.34 -2.68 -20.54
C TRP A 38 1.04 -4.01 -20.31
N SER A 39 1.74 -4.15 -19.19
CA SER A 39 2.16 -5.45 -18.69
C SER A 39 0.94 -6.29 -18.28
N ALA A 40 0.99 -7.61 -18.49
CA ALA A 40 0.00 -8.52 -17.92
C ALA A 40 0.21 -8.81 -16.43
N GLU A 41 1.36 -8.40 -15.88
CA GLU A 41 1.76 -8.69 -14.50
C GLU A 41 1.58 -7.49 -13.56
N GLY A 42 1.20 -6.32 -14.08
CA GLY A 42 0.88 -5.16 -13.26
C GLY A 42 0.84 -3.83 -14.00
N ALA A 43 0.81 -2.74 -13.24
CA ALA A 43 0.55 -1.39 -13.73
C ALA A 43 1.80 -0.67 -14.27
N TRP A 44 2.53 -1.31 -15.19
CA TRP A 44 3.73 -0.75 -15.83
C TRP A 44 3.76 -1.02 -17.34
N PRO A 45 4.56 -0.28 -18.09
CA PRO A 45 4.57 -0.32 -19.54
C PRO A 45 5.51 -1.42 -20.03
N VAL A 46 5.26 -1.94 -21.23
CA VAL A 46 6.15 -2.86 -21.94
C VAL A 46 6.31 -2.34 -23.36
N LEU A 47 7.55 -2.07 -23.77
CA LEU A 47 7.87 -1.70 -25.14
C LEU A 47 8.01 -2.97 -25.99
N VAL A 48 7.20 -3.07 -27.04
CA VAL A 48 7.14 -4.25 -27.91
C VAL A 48 7.52 -3.84 -29.34
N PRO A 49 8.37 -4.64 -30.04
CA PRO A 49 8.63 -4.43 -31.46
C PRO A 49 7.35 -4.52 -32.30
N ASP A 50 7.12 -3.51 -33.13
CA ASP A 50 6.05 -3.47 -34.12
C ASP A 50 6.46 -2.54 -35.27
N PRO A 51 6.90 -3.08 -36.42
CA PRO A 51 7.36 -2.31 -37.56
C PRO A 51 6.36 -1.28 -38.11
N GLY A 52 5.05 -1.48 -37.85
CA GLY A 52 3.99 -0.56 -38.30
C GLY A 52 3.61 0.51 -37.30
N ALA A 53 4.21 0.51 -36.10
CA ALA A 53 3.87 1.43 -35.02
C ALA A 53 5.03 2.38 -34.68
N ALA A 54 4.70 3.39 -33.88
CA ALA A 54 5.68 4.29 -33.29
C ALA A 54 5.28 4.60 -31.84
N ALA A 55 6.22 4.39 -30.91
CA ALA A 55 6.03 4.66 -29.50
C ALA A 55 6.25 6.15 -29.23
N GLN A 56 5.27 6.78 -28.60
CA GLN A 56 5.36 8.15 -28.11
C GLN A 56 6.06 8.16 -26.75
N GLY A 57 6.93 9.15 -26.53
CA GLY A 57 7.74 9.25 -25.33
C GLY A 57 8.36 10.62 -25.14
N MET A 58 9.37 10.68 -24.27
CA MET A 58 10.10 11.89 -23.90
C MET A 58 11.61 11.69 -24.09
N LEU A 59 12.30 12.67 -24.66
CA LEU A 59 13.74 12.69 -24.84
C LEU A 59 14.40 13.63 -23.82
N LEU A 60 15.29 13.07 -23.01
CA LEU A 60 16.21 13.82 -22.17
C LEU A 60 17.58 13.90 -22.88
N ARG A 61 18.06 15.11 -23.11
CA ARG A 61 19.37 15.33 -23.73
C ARG A 61 20.48 15.39 -22.68
N GLY A 62 21.63 14.83 -23.04
CA GLY A 62 22.87 15.00 -22.29
C GLY A 62 22.84 14.51 -20.85
N ALA A 63 22.19 13.39 -20.58
CA ALA A 63 22.17 12.76 -19.27
C ALA A 63 23.60 12.50 -18.75
N THR A 64 23.75 12.70 -17.44
CA THR A 64 25.01 12.54 -16.71
C THR A 64 25.25 11.07 -16.36
N ALA A 65 26.47 10.74 -15.92
CA ALA A 65 26.77 9.41 -15.40
C ALA A 65 25.95 9.08 -14.13
N GLU A 66 25.64 10.08 -13.30
CA GLU A 66 24.77 9.89 -12.12
C GLU A 66 23.33 9.63 -12.55
N ASP A 67 22.82 10.28 -13.61
CA ASP A 67 21.48 10.00 -14.12
C ASP A 67 21.37 8.53 -14.58
N LEU A 68 22.37 8.04 -15.32
CA LEU A 68 22.44 6.65 -15.77
C LEU A 68 22.50 5.68 -14.59
N ASP A 69 23.37 5.90 -13.60
CA ASP A 69 23.47 5.01 -12.44
C ASP A 69 22.15 4.93 -11.64
N ARG A 70 21.45 6.06 -11.50
CA ARG A 70 20.15 6.11 -10.83
C ARG A 70 19.06 5.36 -11.61
N LEU A 71 19.03 5.51 -12.93
CA LEU A 71 18.10 4.79 -13.79
C LEU A 71 18.43 3.30 -13.86
N ASP A 72 19.71 2.92 -13.95
CA ASP A 72 20.16 1.52 -13.92
C ASP A 72 19.76 0.85 -12.59
N TYR A 73 19.84 1.57 -11.47
CA TYR A 73 19.34 1.07 -10.20
C TYR A 73 17.82 0.86 -10.20
N TYR A 74 17.07 1.80 -10.77
CA TYR A 74 15.60 1.78 -10.77
C TYR A 74 15.02 0.76 -11.77
N GLU A 75 15.45 0.81 -13.03
CA GLU A 75 14.98 -0.02 -14.14
C GLU A 75 15.66 -1.40 -14.15
N GLY A 76 16.96 -1.47 -13.86
CA GLY A 76 17.73 -2.71 -13.92
C GLY A 76 17.26 -3.77 -12.91
N GLY A 77 16.64 -3.35 -11.80
CA GLY A 77 16.00 -4.28 -10.86
C GLY A 77 14.87 -5.11 -11.49
N PHE A 78 14.22 -4.58 -12.52
CA PHE A 78 13.15 -5.25 -13.29
C PHE A 78 13.69 -6.02 -14.50
N GLY A 79 15.02 -6.09 -14.67
CA GLY A 79 15.66 -6.79 -15.79
C GLY A 79 15.64 -6.00 -17.10
N TYR A 80 15.41 -4.69 -17.05
CA TYR A 80 15.51 -3.85 -18.24
C TYR A 80 16.97 -3.65 -18.63
N GLU A 81 17.23 -3.69 -19.94
CA GLU A 81 18.56 -3.49 -20.52
C GLU A 81 18.55 -2.29 -21.45
N THR A 82 19.66 -1.56 -21.53
CA THR A 82 19.75 -0.40 -22.42
C THR A 82 20.15 -0.79 -23.83
N ALA A 83 19.51 -0.19 -24.83
CA ALA A 83 19.89 -0.27 -26.22
C ALA A 83 19.91 1.13 -26.86
N LEU A 84 20.87 1.37 -27.76
CA LEU A 84 20.91 2.60 -28.55
C LEU A 84 19.96 2.47 -29.73
N LEU A 85 18.92 3.30 -29.77
CA LEU A 85 17.90 3.29 -30.83
C LEU A 85 17.79 4.67 -31.50
N ARG A 86 17.38 4.67 -32.77
CA ARG A 86 17.16 5.88 -33.56
C ARG A 86 15.71 6.36 -33.42
N LEU A 87 15.56 7.61 -33.00
CA LEU A 87 14.28 8.32 -32.92
C LEU A 87 13.94 8.96 -34.27
N ALA A 88 12.65 9.08 -34.57
CA ALA A 88 12.16 9.67 -35.82
C ALA A 88 11.84 11.16 -35.69
N ALA A 89 11.40 11.60 -34.51
CA ALA A 89 11.00 12.98 -34.25
C ALA A 89 11.27 13.30 -32.77
N PRO A 90 12.23 14.20 -32.44
CA PRO A 90 13.29 14.66 -33.34
C PRO A 90 14.18 13.49 -33.79
N GLU A 91 14.88 13.63 -34.91
CA GLU A 91 15.91 12.66 -35.29
C GLU A 91 17.08 12.73 -34.32
N ALA A 92 17.32 11.65 -33.59
CA ALA A 92 18.41 11.50 -32.64
C ALA A 92 18.71 10.02 -32.41
N GLU A 93 19.89 9.71 -31.85
CA GLU A 93 20.17 8.41 -31.25
C GLU A 93 20.10 8.56 -29.73
N ALA A 94 19.34 7.69 -29.08
CA ALA A 94 19.15 7.74 -27.63
C ALA A 94 19.20 6.33 -27.03
N LEU A 95 19.69 6.21 -25.80
CA LEU A 95 19.55 4.99 -25.03
C LEU A 95 18.09 4.81 -24.61
N VAL A 96 17.62 3.58 -24.70
CA VAL A 96 16.26 3.16 -24.35
C VAL A 96 16.35 1.94 -23.43
N TYR A 97 15.65 1.97 -22.31
CA TYR A 97 15.49 0.79 -21.44
C TYR A 97 14.46 -0.16 -22.07
N LEU A 98 14.91 -1.33 -22.52
CA LEU A 98 14.09 -2.37 -23.12
C LEU A 98 13.66 -3.38 -22.06
N PRO A 99 12.39 -3.82 -22.06
CA PRO A 99 11.93 -4.84 -21.12
C PRO A 99 12.58 -6.20 -21.45
N PRO A 100 12.55 -7.16 -20.50
CA PRO A 100 12.96 -8.53 -20.75
C PRO A 100 12.24 -9.12 -21.98
N ALA A 101 12.98 -9.89 -22.78
CA ALA A 101 12.42 -10.52 -23.97
C ALA A 101 11.24 -11.44 -23.61
N GLY A 102 10.10 -11.25 -24.29
CA GLY A 102 8.89 -12.03 -24.05
C GLY A 102 8.09 -11.60 -22.81
N ALA A 103 8.35 -10.42 -22.24
CA ALA A 103 7.52 -9.85 -21.18
C ALA A 103 6.03 -9.88 -21.57
N PRO A 104 5.15 -10.39 -20.69
CA PRO A 104 3.74 -10.59 -21.02
C PRO A 104 2.98 -9.25 -21.03
N VAL A 105 2.00 -9.13 -21.93
CA VAL A 105 1.31 -7.86 -22.23
C VAL A 105 -0.21 -8.00 -22.18
N ALA A 106 -0.91 -6.94 -21.75
CA ALA A 106 -2.36 -6.90 -21.52
C ALA A 106 -3.09 -5.81 -22.32
N GLY A 107 -2.56 -5.40 -23.48
CA GLY A 107 -3.24 -4.49 -24.41
C GLY A 107 -2.61 -3.09 -24.52
N PRO A 108 -3.30 -2.14 -25.18
CA PRO A 108 -2.70 -0.84 -25.53
C PRO A 108 -2.47 0.04 -24.30
N TRP A 109 -1.25 0.60 -24.19
CA TRP A 109 -0.88 1.50 -23.09
C TRP A 109 -1.59 2.86 -23.18
N SER A 110 -1.91 3.43 -22.01
CA SER A 110 -2.42 4.79 -21.88
C SER A 110 -1.76 5.48 -20.68
N LEU A 111 -0.91 6.47 -20.95
CA LEU A 111 -0.25 7.25 -19.89
C LEU A 111 -1.28 8.01 -19.05
N ALA A 112 -2.38 8.46 -19.66
CA ALA A 112 -3.43 9.19 -18.95
C ALA A 112 -4.17 8.30 -17.95
N ASP A 113 -4.50 7.06 -18.32
CA ASP A 113 -5.12 6.11 -17.41
C ASP A 113 -4.15 5.74 -16.28
N TRP A 114 -2.89 5.47 -16.61
CA TRP A 114 -1.87 5.23 -15.59
C TRP A 114 -1.69 6.42 -14.64
N GLN A 115 -1.70 7.66 -15.16
CA GLN A 115 -1.58 8.86 -14.33
C GLN A 115 -2.75 9.04 -13.37
N ARG A 116 -3.97 8.73 -13.82
CA ARG A 116 -5.17 8.79 -12.98
C ARG A 116 -5.10 7.77 -11.84
N ASP A 117 -4.69 6.54 -12.14
CA ASP A 117 -4.89 5.41 -11.23
C ASP A 117 -3.63 5.07 -10.40
N TRP A 118 -2.43 5.39 -10.88
CA TRP A 118 -1.17 4.85 -10.34
C TRP A 118 -0.05 5.87 -10.10
N ALA A 119 -0.07 7.06 -10.72
CA ALA A 119 1.08 7.97 -10.67
C ALA A 119 1.50 8.35 -9.24
N GLU A 120 0.56 8.72 -8.37
CA GLU A 120 0.89 9.14 -6.99
C GLU A 120 1.54 7.99 -6.20
N VAL A 121 1.01 6.78 -6.32
CA VAL A 121 1.56 5.57 -5.67
C VAL A 121 2.94 5.27 -6.23
N ALA A 122 3.12 5.32 -7.55
CA ALA A 122 4.39 5.06 -8.20
C ALA A 122 5.48 6.06 -7.79
N VAL A 123 5.15 7.35 -7.67
CA VAL A 123 6.08 8.38 -7.20
C VAL A 123 6.49 8.11 -5.74
N ALA A 124 5.51 7.83 -4.86
CA ALA A 124 5.78 7.52 -3.46
C ALA A 124 6.65 6.26 -3.30
N THR A 125 6.39 5.21 -4.10
CA THR A 125 7.17 3.98 -4.12
C THR A 125 8.55 4.19 -4.72
N ALA A 126 8.70 4.99 -5.78
CA ALA A 126 10.00 5.31 -6.35
C ALA A 126 10.89 6.07 -5.35
N ALA A 127 10.33 6.97 -4.55
CA ALA A 127 11.06 7.61 -3.46
C ALA A 127 11.60 6.58 -2.45
N ASP A 128 10.83 5.55 -2.11
CA ASP A 128 11.28 4.44 -1.26
C ASP A 128 12.38 3.60 -1.90
N VAL A 129 12.24 3.26 -3.19
CA VAL A 129 13.26 2.54 -3.95
C VAL A 129 14.56 3.34 -3.96
N MET A 130 14.50 4.61 -4.34
CA MET A 130 15.69 5.45 -4.45
C MET A 130 16.35 5.75 -3.10
N ALA A 131 15.61 5.78 -1.99
CA ALA A 131 16.19 5.89 -0.65
C ALA A 131 17.07 4.69 -0.26
N LEU A 132 16.87 3.53 -0.92
CA LEU A 132 17.66 2.30 -0.71
C LEU A 132 18.86 2.19 -1.67
N ARG A 133 19.00 3.08 -2.65
CA ARG A 133 20.17 3.12 -3.54
C ARG A 133 21.44 3.31 -2.71
N GLY A 134 22.44 2.45 -2.96
CA GLY A 134 23.69 2.40 -2.18
C GLY A 134 23.58 1.67 -0.83
N GLN A 135 22.39 1.26 -0.41
CA GLN A 135 22.18 0.46 0.81
C GLN A 135 21.78 -0.99 0.52
N ARG A 136 21.04 -1.22 -0.57
CA ARG A 136 20.56 -2.55 -1.01
C ARG A 136 20.71 -2.71 -2.51
N ALA A 137 20.98 -3.93 -2.97
CA ALA A 137 21.02 -4.24 -4.38
C ALA A 137 19.63 -4.10 -5.01
N ALA A 138 19.54 -3.61 -6.25
CA ALA A 138 18.28 -3.40 -6.95
C ALA A 138 17.43 -4.68 -7.04
N ALA A 139 18.06 -5.84 -7.27
CA ALA A 139 17.38 -7.14 -7.32
C ALA A 139 16.69 -7.51 -6.00
N ASP A 140 17.26 -7.14 -4.84
CA ASP A 140 16.64 -7.40 -3.54
C ASP A 140 15.44 -6.47 -3.28
N VAL A 141 15.52 -5.24 -3.78
CA VAL A 141 14.44 -4.25 -3.68
C VAL A 141 13.26 -4.68 -4.55
N VAL A 142 13.51 -5.08 -5.81
CA VAL A 142 12.44 -5.50 -6.73
C VAL A 142 11.71 -6.76 -6.29
N ARG A 143 12.40 -7.72 -5.64
CA ARG A 143 11.74 -8.88 -5.00
C ARG A 143 10.65 -8.48 -3.98
N ARG A 144 10.71 -7.26 -3.46
CA ARG A 144 9.75 -6.71 -2.48
C ARG A 144 8.88 -5.61 -3.08
N TYR A 145 8.92 -5.39 -4.39
CA TYR A 145 8.27 -4.25 -5.03
C TYR A 145 6.77 -4.18 -4.73
N ARG A 146 6.05 -5.31 -4.72
CA ARG A 146 4.63 -5.34 -4.32
C ARG A 146 4.40 -4.78 -2.92
N LEU A 147 5.24 -5.16 -1.94
CA LEU A 147 5.16 -4.63 -0.58
C LEU A 147 5.51 -3.14 -0.52
N MET A 148 6.41 -2.67 -1.39
CA MET A 148 6.75 -1.26 -1.51
C MET A 148 5.64 -0.44 -2.19
N LEU A 149 4.87 -1.03 -3.10
CA LEU A 149 3.65 -0.43 -3.65
C LEU A 149 2.57 -0.29 -2.57
N VAL A 150 2.35 -1.33 -1.76
CA VAL A 150 1.43 -1.27 -0.61
C VAL A 150 1.81 -0.11 0.33
N ARG A 151 3.10 0.04 0.60
CA ARG A 151 3.61 1.15 1.40
C ARG A 151 3.45 2.52 0.71
N GLY A 152 3.73 2.60 -0.59
CA GLY A 152 3.53 3.82 -1.38
C GLY A 152 2.08 4.30 -1.33
N ALA A 153 1.13 3.37 -1.51
CA ALA A 153 -0.30 3.63 -1.39
C ALA A 153 -0.69 4.12 0.02
N SER A 154 -0.08 3.54 1.05
CA SER A 154 -0.29 3.98 2.44
C SER A 154 0.20 5.43 2.67
N ARG A 155 1.32 5.83 2.06
CA ARG A 155 1.78 7.23 2.11
C ARG A 155 0.86 8.19 1.37
N VAL A 156 0.34 7.78 0.22
CA VAL A 156 -0.64 8.58 -0.54
C VAL A 156 -1.88 8.83 0.32
N ARG A 157 -2.44 7.78 0.95
CA ARG A 157 -3.57 7.92 1.87
C ARG A 157 -3.25 8.83 3.06
N ALA A 158 -2.03 8.74 3.60
CA ALA A 158 -1.58 9.57 4.72
C ALA A 158 -1.33 11.05 4.36
N ALA A 159 -1.32 11.43 3.08
CA ALA A 159 -1.04 12.80 2.65
C ALA A 159 -2.14 13.80 3.08
N ALA A 160 -3.35 13.33 3.34
CA ALA A 160 -4.44 14.16 3.84
C ALA A 160 -4.13 14.68 5.26
N THR A 161 -4.12 16.00 5.44
CA THR A 161 -3.87 16.60 6.76
C THR A 161 -5.06 16.34 7.70
N PRO A 162 -4.88 15.56 8.78
CA PRO A 162 -5.96 15.30 9.71
C PRO A 162 -6.16 16.49 10.67
N PRO A 163 -7.29 16.58 11.40
CA PRO A 163 -7.58 17.75 12.25
C PRO A 163 -6.48 18.03 13.29
N THR A 164 -6.04 19.29 13.40
CA THR A 164 -4.99 19.74 14.33
C THR A 164 -5.48 20.81 15.31
N THR A 165 -6.76 20.74 15.72
CA THR A 165 -7.37 21.75 16.62
C THR A 165 -6.77 21.78 18.02
N ARG A 166 -6.18 20.67 18.49
CA ARG A 166 -5.51 20.57 19.80
C ARG A 166 -4.03 20.18 19.71
N ARG A 167 -3.63 19.44 18.68
CA ARG A 167 -2.25 18.98 18.49
C ARG A 167 -1.46 19.95 17.62
N HIS A 168 -0.13 19.89 17.74
CA HIS A 168 0.79 20.63 16.89
C HIS A 168 0.52 20.39 15.41
N ARG A 169 0.51 21.45 14.61
CA ARG A 169 0.46 21.38 13.15
C ARG A 169 1.90 21.33 12.64
N ALA A 170 2.33 20.12 12.28
CA ALA A 170 3.68 19.91 11.79
C ALA A 170 3.94 20.68 10.47
N THR A 171 5.15 21.18 10.33
CA THR A 171 5.74 21.71 9.08
C THR A 171 6.89 20.81 8.64
N PRO A 172 7.32 20.85 7.36
CA PRO A 172 8.43 20.03 6.88
C PRO A 172 9.74 20.20 7.69
N ASP A 173 9.98 21.39 8.25
CA ASP A 173 11.19 21.68 9.03
C ASP A 173 11.10 21.24 10.51
N ASP A 174 9.96 20.67 10.93
CA ASP A 174 9.80 20.18 12.31
C ASP A 174 10.48 18.85 12.54
N VAL A 175 10.84 18.11 11.49
CA VAL A 175 11.58 16.85 11.60
C VAL A 175 12.73 16.87 10.60
N VAL A 176 13.95 16.80 11.12
CA VAL A 176 15.17 16.75 10.32
C VAL A 176 15.76 15.35 10.43
N VAL A 177 15.77 14.61 9.32
CA VAL A 177 16.40 13.29 9.23
C VAL A 177 17.86 13.49 8.84
N GLU A 178 18.78 13.12 9.73
CA GLU A 178 20.22 13.20 9.52
C GLU A 178 20.78 11.91 8.88
N ARG A 179 20.18 10.75 9.18
CA ARG A 179 20.50 9.47 8.56
C ARG A 179 19.27 8.58 8.45
N PHE A 180 19.18 7.86 7.35
CA PHE A 180 18.21 6.81 7.09
C PHE A 180 18.92 5.48 6.83
N ALA A 181 18.41 4.40 7.41
CA ALA A 181 18.84 3.03 7.11
C ALA A 181 17.66 2.05 7.16
N GLN A 182 17.75 0.95 6.40
CA GLN A 182 16.78 -0.15 6.48
C GLN A 182 17.50 -1.46 6.85
N PRO A 183 17.82 -1.70 8.13
CA PRO A 183 18.64 -2.84 8.56
C PRO A 183 17.98 -4.20 8.31
N TYR A 184 16.64 -4.28 8.34
CA TYR A 184 15.90 -5.50 8.09
C TYR A 184 14.83 -5.30 7.04
N ALA A 185 14.72 -6.24 6.11
CA ALA A 185 13.70 -6.21 5.07
C ALA A 185 13.49 -7.61 4.48
N ASN A 186 12.30 -8.15 4.73
CA ASN A 186 11.77 -9.36 4.11
C ASN A 186 10.25 -9.16 3.91
N PHE A 187 9.39 -9.99 4.51
CA PHE A 187 7.94 -9.77 4.49
C PHE A 187 7.54 -8.40 5.09
N PHE A 188 8.19 -7.99 6.18
CA PHE A 188 8.13 -6.62 6.73
C PHE A 188 9.48 -5.93 6.60
N ALA A 189 9.53 -4.62 6.85
CA ALA A 189 10.78 -3.87 6.96
C ALA A 189 10.93 -3.21 8.34
N ILE A 190 12.18 -3.01 8.76
CA ILE A 190 12.52 -2.10 9.85
C ILE A 190 13.32 -0.95 9.24
N GLU A 191 12.90 0.27 9.54
CA GLU A 191 13.62 1.48 9.16
C GLU A 191 14.15 2.21 10.38
N GLU A 192 15.39 2.67 10.30
CA GLU A 192 16.07 3.42 11.33
C GLU A 192 16.31 4.84 10.85
N TYR A 193 15.95 5.79 11.71
CA TYR A 193 16.16 7.20 11.48
C TYR A 193 17.01 7.77 12.62
N ASP A 194 18.15 8.35 12.27
CA ASP A 194 18.80 9.32 13.15
C ASP A 194 18.19 10.69 12.80
N LEU A 195 17.41 11.25 13.72
CA LEU A 195 16.64 12.46 13.47
C LEU A 195 16.64 13.42 14.64
N ARG A 196 16.23 14.65 14.35
CA ARG A 196 15.85 15.66 15.33
C ARG A 196 14.43 16.10 15.07
N PHE A 197 13.73 16.55 16.10
CA PHE A 197 12.38 17.10 15.96
C PHE A 197 12.22 18.41 16.72
N ARG A 198 11.26 19.24 16.31
CA ARG A 198 10.91 20.50 16.99
C ARG A 198 10.30 20.21 18.36
N ARG A 199 10.94 20.72 19.41
CA ARG A 199 10.41 20.73 20.78
C ARG A 199 9.32 21.80 20.91
N PHE A 200 8.46 21.66 21.92
CA PHE A 200 7.38 22.62 22.18
C PHE A 200 7.85 24.02 22.61
N ASP A 201 9.11 24.16 23.02
CA ASP A 201 9.75 25.46 23.28
C ASP A 201 10.28 26.14 22.00
N GLY A 202 10.12 25.50 20.84
CA GLY A 202 10.59 26.00 19.55
C GLY A 202 12.04 25.64 19.23
N SER A 203 12.80 24.99 20.11
CA SER A 203 14.16 24.51 19.79
C SER A 203 14.13 23.15 19.06
N LEU A 204 15.23 22.78 18.39
CA LEU A 204 15.38 21.40 17.89
C LEU A 204 15.86 20.50 19.03
N SER A 205 15.39 19.25 19.01
CA SER A 205 15.89 18.23 19.92
C SER A 205 17.37 17.91 19.67
N ASP A 206 18.00 17.30 20.67
CA ASP A 206 19.20 16.49 20.43
C ASP A 206 18.88 15.36 19.46
N ARG A 207 19.91 14.84 18.80
CA ARG A 207 19.77 13.70 17.88
C ARG A 207 19.25 12.48 18.64
N ILE A 208 18.22 11.85 18.09
CA ILE A 208 17.69 10.58 18.56
C ILE A 208 17.72 9.54 17.44
N ASN A 209 17.76 8.28 17.82
CA ASN A 209 17.58 7.16 16.90
C ASN A 209 16.21 6.52 17.12
N ARG A 210 15.47 6.23 16.04
CA ARG A 210 14.17 5.55 16.09
C ARG A 210 14.11 4.45 15.05
N ALA A 211 13.81 3.24 15.50
CA ALA A 211 13.42 2.12 14.65
C ALA A 211 11.90 2.12 14.45
N VAL A 212 11.46 2.00 13.20
CA VAL A 212 10.06 1.96 12.80
C VAL A 212 9.81 0.63 12.09
N PHE A 213 8.83 -0.12 12.59
CA PHE A 213 8.28 -1.28 11.92
C PHE A 213 7.38 -0.83 10.77
N VAL A 214 7.78 -1.21 9.56
CA VAL A 214 7.15 -0.80 8.32
C VAL A 214 6.29 -1.92 7.76
N SER A 215 5.00 -1.61 7.66
CA SER A 215 3.96 -2.40 6.99
C SER A 215 3.11 -1.46 6.12
N GLY A 216 2.02 -1.99 5.56
CA GLY A 216 0.99 -1.18 4.92
C GLY A 216 -0.13 -0.79 5.87
N ASP A 217 -1.04 0.03 5.37
CA ASP A 217 -2.37 0.20 5.95
C ASP A 217 -3.18 -1.10 5.83
N ALA A 218 -4.09 -1.29 6.78
CA ALA A 218 -4.98 -2.44 6.81
C ALA A 218 -6.40 -2.03 7.17
N VAL A 219 -7.35 -2.89 6.82
CA VAL A 219 -8.76 -2.73 7.13
C VAL A 219 -9.20 -3.77 8.15
N THR A 220 -10.15 -3.42 9.01
CA THR A 220 -10.89 -4.39 9.81
C THR A 220 -12.39 -4.18 9.62
N VAL A 221 -13.15 -5.26 9.57
CA VAL A 221 -14.60 -5.21 9.42
C VAL A 221 -15.28 -6.25 10.30
N LEU A 222 -16.23 -5.80 11.12
CA LEU A 222 -17.06 -6.67 11.95
C LEU A 222 -18.45 -6.82 11.29
N PRO A 223 -18.78 -8.00 10.73
CA PRO A 223 -20.14 -8.31 10.32
C PRO A 223 -21.11 -8.27 11.51
N TYR A 224 -22.19 -7.51 11.37
CA TYR A 224 -23.25 -7.38 12.37
C TYR A 224 -24.63 -7.52 11.72
N ASP A 225 -25.42 -8.43 12.27
CA ASP A 225 -26.83 -8.60 11.98
C ASP A 225 -27.67 -7.86 13.04
N PRO A 226 -28.16 -6.64 12.76
CA PRO A 226 -28.98 -5.88 13.70
C PRO A 226 -30.38 -6.49 13.94
N ALA A 227 -30.89 -7.33 13.04
CA ALA A 227 -32.20 -7.95 13.19
C ALA A 227 -32.16 -9.08 14.22
N ARG A 228 -31.16 -9.97 14.11
CA ARG A 228 -30.94 -11.10 15.04
C ARG A 228 -29.98 -10.79 16.18
N ASP A 229 -29.32 -9.64 16.12
CA ASP A 229 -28.41 -9.11 17.12
C ASP A 229 -27.22 -10.00 17.43
N ARG A 230 -26.49 -10.30 16.36
CA ARG A 230 -25.34 -11.18 16.39
C ARG A 230 -24.24 -10.68 15.48
N VAL A 231 -23.03 -11.12 15.78
CA VAL A 231 -21.83 -10.80 15.01
C VAL A 231 -21.18 -12.09 14.52
N LEU A 232 -20.42 -11.98 13.44
CA LEU A 232 -19.46 -13.01 13.05
C LEU A 232 -18.06 -12.48 13.39
N VAL A 233 -17.37 -13.17 14.30
CA VAL A 233 -15.94 -12.94 14.57
C VAL A 233 -15.14 -14.09 13.98
N ILE A 234 -13.85 -13.90 13.75
CA ILE A 234 -12.96 -14.93 13.24
C ILE A 234 -11.90 -15.31 14.26
N GLU A 235 -11.39 -16.53 14.17
CA GLU A 235 -10.29 -17.05 14.97
C GLU A 235 -9.15 -17.48 14.05
N GLN A 236 -7.95 -16.96 14.29
CA GLN A 236 -6.77 -17.32 13.51
C GLN A 236 -5.46 -17.24 14.33
N PHE A 237 -4.43 -17.96 13.86
CA PHE A 237 -3.09 -17.91 14.45
C PHE A 237 -2.43 -16.56 14.18
N ARG A 238 -1.83 -15.95 15.21
CA ARG A 238 -1.00 -14.76 15.07
C ARG A 238 0.41 -14.97 15.60
N ALA A 239 1.38 -14.70 14.73
CA ALA A 239 2.80 -14.83 15.06
C ALA A 239 3.29 -13.85 16.14
N GLY A 240 2.62 -12.71 16.32
CA GLY A 240 2.97 -11.70 17.32
C GLY A 240 2.85 -12.23 18.76
N PRO A 241 1.65 -12.64 19.21
CA PRO A 241 1.45 -13.35 20.47
C PRO A 241 2.37 -14.56 20.64
N TYR A 242 2.53 -15.39 19.61
CA TYR A 242 3.46 -16.53 19.65
C TYR A 242 4.91 -16.08 19.94
N GLY A 243 5.40 -15.07 19.23
CA GLY A 243 6.74 -14.50 19.42
C GLY A 243 6.92 -13.80 20.77
N ARG A 244 5.83 -13.31 21.38
CA ARG A 244 5.81 -12.80 22.77
C ARG A 244 5.94 -13.93 23.80
N GLY A 245 5.64 -15.17 23.42
CA GLY A 245 5.64 -16.34 24.28
C GLY A 245 4.25 -16.68 24.84
N ASP A 246 3.18 -16.25 24.18
CA ASP A 246 1.82 -16.52 24.65
C ASP A 246 1.44 -17.99 24.51
N PRO A 247 0.80 -18.57 25.53
CA PRO A 247 0.35 -19.95 25.48
C PRO A 247 -0.83 -20.16 24.53
N GLN A 248 -1.51 -19.08 24.14
CA GLN A 248 -2.65 -19.11 23.21
C GLN A 248 -2.48 -18.04 22.13
N PRO A 249 -1.83 -18.36 21.00
CA PRO A 249 -1.61 -17.42 19.90
C PRO A 249 -2.75 -17.39 18.86
N TRP A 250 -3.82 -18.16 19.07
CA TRP A 250 -5.05 -18.04 18.29
C TRP A 250 -5.93 -16.96 18.92
N LEU A 251 -6.28 -15.95 18.11
CA LEU A 251 -6.97 -14.74 18.56
C LEU A 251 -8.36 -14.65 17.95
N ILE A 252 -9.33 -14.19 18.75
CA ILE A 252 -10.66 -13.79 18.27
C ILE A 252 -10.58 -12.35 17.73
N GLU A 253 -10.86 -12.17 16.45
CA GLU A 253 -10.65 -10.92 15.70
C GLU A 253 -11.88 -10.55 14.84
N ALA A 254 -11.89 -9.32 14.35
CA ALA A 254 -12.71 -8.96 13.20
C ALA A 254 -12.02 -9.49 11.92
N ILE A 255 -12.79 -9.61 10.84
CA ILE A 255 -12.22 -9.85 9.49
C ILE A 255 -11.25 -8.73 9.18
N ALA A 256 -10.06 -9.04 8.67
CA ALA A 256 -9.01 -8.05 8.51
C ALA A 256 -7.95 -8.44 7.49
N GLY A 257 -7.54 -7.47 6.68
CA GLY A 257 -6.39 -7.65 5.81
C GLY A 257 -5.82 -6.35 5.28
N ARG A 258 -4.78 -6.47 4.46
CA ARG A 258 -4.04 -5.31 3.96
C ARG A 258 -4.84 -4.64 2.85
N ILE A 259 -4.72 -3.32 2.77
CA ILE A 259 -5.31 -2.56 1.67
C ILE A 259 -4.32 -2.59 0.50
N ASP A 260 -4.71 -3.23 -0.58
CA ASP A 260 -3.84 -3.40 -1.74
C ASP A 260 -3.66 -2.08 -2.52
N PRO A 261 -2.61 -1.96 -3.35
CA PRO A 261 -2.36 -0.76 -4.14
C PRO A 261 -3.52 -0.51 -5.12
N GLY A 262 -4.05 0.71 -5.15
CA GLY A 262 -5.20 1.08 -5.98
C GLY A 262 -6.56 0.75 -5.37
N GLU A 263 -6.59 0.11 -4.20
CA GLU A 263 -7.81 -0.25 -3.47
C GLU A 263 -8.17 0.80 -2.41
N THR A 264 -9.47 1.11 -2.27
CA THR A 264 -9.99 1.88 -1.14
C THR A 264 -10.15 1.00 0.10
N PRO A 265 -10.14 1.56 1.32
CA PRO A 265 -10.38 0.75 2.53
C PRO A 265 -11.71 -0.02 2.49
N GLU A 266 -12.76 0.55 1.90
CA GLU A 266 -14.07 -0.07 1.76
C GLU A 266 -14.08 -1.25 0.77
N GLU A 267 -13.33 -1.17 -0.33
CA GLU A 267 -13.15 -2.28 -1.26
C GLU A 267 -12.37 -3.42 -0.60
N ALA A 268 -11.29 -3.10 0.12
CA ALA A 268 -10.52 -4.05 0.90
C ALA A 268 -11.41 -4.79 1.90
N ALA A 269 -12.25 -4.07 2.67
CA ALA A 269 -13.16 -4.70 3.63
C ALA A 269 -14.07 -5.74 3.00
N ARG A 270 -14.54 -5.48 1.77
CA ARG A 270 -15.46 -6.37 1.05
C ARG A 270 -14.73 -7.59 0.51
N ARG A 271 -13.55 -7.40 -0.09
CA ARG A 271 -12.70 -8.49 -0.56
C ARG A 271 -12.33 -9.44 0.58
N GLU A 272 -11.82 -8.90 1.68
CA GLU A 272 -11.43 -9.70 2.85
C GLU A 272 -12.63 -10.45 3.46
N ALA A 273 -13.83 -9.87 3.45
CA ALA A 273 -15.01 -10.58 3.94
C ALA A 273 -15.49 -11.72 3.05
N GLU A 274 -15.28 -11.61 1.73
CA GLU A 274 -15.51 -12.72 0.80
C GLU A 274 -14.45 -13.82 0.98
N GLU A 275 -13.18 -13.45 1.15
CA GLU A 275 -12.04 -14.36 1.32
C GLU A 275 -12.06 -15.09 2.68
N GLU A 276 -12.21 -14.37 3.79
CA GLU A 276 -12.09 -14.89 5.17
C GLU A 276 -13.40 -15.40 5.77
N ALA A 277 -14.55 -15.10 5.16
CA ALA A 277 -15.86 -15.49 5.71
C ALA A 277 -16.94 -15.83 4.67
N GLY A 278 -16.65 -15.73 3.37
CA GLY A 278 -17.65 -15.98 2.31
C GLY A 278 -18.84 -15.02 2.38
N LEU A 279 -18.67 -13.81 2.93
CA LEU A 279 -19.75 -12.87 3.20
C LEU A 279 -19.77 -11.72 2.18
N HIS A 280 -20.94 -11.52 1.57
CA HIS A 280 -21.24 -10.27 0.87
C HIS A 280 -21.77 -9.23 1.85
N LEU A 281 -20.96 -8.20 2.09
CA LEU A 281 -21.30 -7.14 3.05
C LEU A 281 -22.33 -6.16 2.50
N GLY A 282 -23.25 -5.69 3.35
CA GLY A 282 -24.15 -4.59 3.02
C GLY A 282 -23.50 -3.22 3.24
N ALA A 283 -24.20 -2.35 3.98
CA ALA A 283 -23.70 -1.01 4.30
C ALA A 283 -22.53 -1.08 5.29
N LEU A 284 -21.49 -0.29 5.04
CA LEU A 284 -20.33 -0.16 5.94
C LEU A 284 -20.50 1.10 6.81
N GLU A 285 -20.51 0.90 8.11
CA GLU A 285 -20.49 1.96 9.11
C GLU A 285 -19.06 2.18 9.57
N LYS A 286 -18.52 3.38 9.31
CA LYS A 286 -17.16 3.74 9.72
C LYS A 286 -17.05 3.82 11.24
N VAL A 287 -16.19 2.98 11.82
CA VAL A 287 -15.91 2.94 13.26
C VAL A 287 -14.88 4.00 13.62
N ALA A 288 -13.66 3.83 13.11
CA ALA A 288 -12.51 4.66 13.43
C ALA A 288 -11.39 4.47 12.39
N GLN A 289 -10.43 5.39 12.40
CA GLN A 289 -9.16 5.28 11.68
C GLN A 289 -8.03 5.68 12.62
N TYR A 290 -7.04 4.82 12.81
CA TYR A 290 -6.06 5.00 13.89
C TYR A 290 -4.77 4.18 13.70
N TYR A 291 -3.71 4.61 14.38
CA TYR A 291 -2.47 3.82 14.51
C TYR A 291 -2.64 2.79 15.63
N ALA A 292 -2.27 1.54 15.37
CA ALA A 292 -2.31 0.49 16.38
C ALA A 292 -1.28 0.71 17.51
N SER A 293 -0.07 1.15 17.16
CA SER A 293 1.01 1.45 18.13
C SER A 293 1.97 2.51 17.55
N PRO A 294 1.63 3.80 17.62
CA PRO A 294 2.34 4.87 16.91
C PRO A 294 3.76 5.11 17.40
N GLY A 295 4.15 4.52 18.54
CA GLY A 295 5.53 4.60 19.05
C GLY A 295 6.53 3.77 18.25
N ALA A 296 6.07 2.79 17.47
CA ALA A 296 6.94 1.84 16.77
C ALA A 296 6.43 1.39 15.39
N LYS A 297 5.12 1.36 15.14
CA LYS A 297 4.54 0.84 13.89
C LYS A 297 4.01 1.96 13.01
N SER A 298 4.24 1.84 11.70
CA SER A 298 3.65 2.73 10.69
C SER A 298 2.25 2.30 10.23
N GLU A 299 1.81 1.09 10.61
CA GLU A 299 0.47 0.55 10.29
C GLU A 299 -0.66 1.49 10.72
N TYR A 300 -1.53 1.81 9.77
CA TYR A 300 -2.76 2.56 10.00
C TYR A 300 -3.97 1.70 9.67
N LEU A 301 -4.92 1.64 10.62
CA LEU A 301 -6.08 0.78 10.54
C LEU A 301 -7.33 1.59 10.19
N TYR A 302 -8.14 1.03 9.29
CA TYR A 302 -9.47 1.51 8.92
C TYR A 302 -10.50 0.49 9.41
N SER A 303 -11.31 0.84 10.41
CA SER A 303 -12.26 -0.11 11.00
C SER A 303 -13.69 0.20 10.62
N TYR A 304 -14.45 -0.86 10.34
CA TYR A 304 -15.85 -0.81 9.94
C TYR A 304 -16.71 -1.80 10.73
N VAL A 305 -17.99 -1.49 10.89
CA VAL A 305 -19.04 -2.49 11.12
C VAL A 305 -19.80 -2.64 9.82
N ALA A 306 -19.99 -3.87 9.36
CA ALA A 306 -20.77 -4.15 8.16
C ALA A 306 -22.15 -4.69 8.52
N LEU A 307 -23.20 -4.03 8.04
CA LEU A 307 -24.56 -4.52 8.20
C LEU A 307 -24.82 -5.63 7.18
N CYS A 308 -25.15 -6.83 7.65
CA CYS A 308 -25.46 -7.97 6.79
C CYS A 308 -26.43 -8.96 7.45
N ASP A 309 -27.05 -9.81 6.64
CA ASP A 309 -27.79 -10.97 7.13
C ASP A 309 -26.77 -12.04 7.54
N LEU A 310 -26.82 -12.47 8.79
CA LEU A 310 -25.99 -13.57 9.28
C LEU A 310 -26.92 -14.72 9.64
N PRO A 311 -27.27 -15.65 8.73
CA PRO A 311 -28.14 -16.79 9.03
C PRO A 311 -27.44 -17.86 9.89
N ASP A 312 -28.20 -18.82 10.41
CA ASP A 312 -27.61 -19.97 11.12
C ASP A 312 -26.79 -20.82 10.15
N GLY A 313 -25.63 -21.35 10.58
CA GLY A 313 -24.76 -22.15 9.73
C GLY A 313 -23.86 -21.33 8.79
N VAL A 314 -23.81 -20.00 8.96
CA VAL A 314 -22.88 -19.12 8.24
C VAL A 314 -21.45 -19.23 8.78
N GLU A 315 -21.27 -19.79 9.98
CA GLU A 315 -19.97 -20.17 10.50
C GLU A 315 -19.27 -21.23 9.63
N GLY A 316 -17.94 -21.30 9.70
CA GLY A 316 -17.17 -22.19 8.85
C GLY A 316 -15.68 -22.06 9.07
N VAL A 317 -14.91 -22.78 8.25
CA VAL A 317 -13.47 -22.59 8.10
C VAL A 317 -13.24 -22.04 6.69
N PHE A 318 -12.50 -20.95 6.62
CA PHE A 318 -12.27 -20.14 5.42
C PHE A 318 -10.78 -19.84 5.28
N GLY A 319 -10.43 -19.23 4.15
CA GLY A 319 -9.06 -18.91 3.76
C GLY A 319 -8.85 -19.09 2.26
N VAL A 320 -7.83 -18.43 1.72
CA VAL A 320 -7.52 -18.51 0.29
C VAL A 320 -6.63 -19.72 0.01
N ALA A 321 -7.02 -20.54 -0.97
CA ALA A 321 -6.21 -21.69 -1.38
C ALA A 321 -4.83 -21.25 -1.91
N GLY A 322 -3.77 -21.62 -1.20
CA GLY A 322 -2.38 -21.22 -1.52
C GLY A 322 -1.81 -20.17 -0.57
N GLU A 323 -2.66 -19.54 0.25
CA GLU A 323 -2.26 -18.77 1.40
C GLU A 323 -2.29 -19.69 2.63
N ALA A 324 -1.36 -19.52 3.57
CA ALA A 324 -1.27 -20.36 4.76
C ALA A 324 -2.28 -19.92 5.84
N GLU A 325 -3.51 -19.61 5.40
CA GLU A 325 -4.59 -19.07 6.21
C GLU A 325 -5.55 -20.20 6.60
N ASP A 326 -5.75 -20.36 7.90
CA ASP A 326 -6.69 -21.32 8.52
C ASP A 326 -7.55 -20.52 9.50
N ILE A 327 -8.70 -20.05 9.00
CA ILE A 327 -9.53 -19.04 9.68
C ILE A 327 -10.87 -19.67 10.03
N ARG A 328 -11.23 -19.62 11.32
CA ARG A 328 -12.51 -20.16 11.81
C ARG A 328 -13.48 -19.05 12.14
N GLY A 329 -14.64 -19.03 11.48
CA GLY A 329 -15.74 -18.12 11.80
C GLY A 329 -16.56 -18.58 13.00
N HIS A 330 -16.94 -17.65 13.87
CA HIS A 330 -17.77 -17.87 15.06
C HIS A 330 -18.97 -16.92 15.04
N LEU A 331 -20.17 -17.49 14.88
CA LEU A 331 -21.43 -16.74 14.96
C LEU A 331 -21.90 -16.67 16.41
N ILE A 332 -21.92 -15.48 17.00
CA ILE A 332 -22.26 -15.28 18.41
C ILE A 332 -23.20 -14.10 18.61
N SER A 333 -24.05 -14.17 19.64
CA SER A 333 -24.91 -13.04 20.01
C SER A 333 -24.06 -11.84 20.43
N PHE A 334 -24.61 -10.63 20.29
CA PHE A 334 -23.96 -9.42 20.77
C PHE A 334 -23.60 -9.51 22.27
N ASP A 335 -24.49 -10.05 23.10
CA ASP A 335 -24.25 -10.21 24.53
C ASP A 335 -23.10 -11.18 24.82
N ALA A 336 -23.02 -12.30 24.09
CA ALA A 336 -21.90 -13.24 24.21
C ALA A 336 -20.59 -12.60 23.77
N PHE A 337 -20.60 -11.86 22.66
CA PHE A 337 -19.44 -11.10 22.18
C PHE A 337 -18.92 -10.11 23.22
N MET A 338 -19.80 -9.32 23.84
CA MET A 338 -19.41 -8.42 24.93
C MET A 338 -18.95 -9.19 26.19
N GLY A 339 -19.43 -10.41 26.39
CA GLY A 339 -18.91 -11.34 27.38
C GLY A 339 -17.43 -11.68 27.15
N LEU A 340 -17.02 -11.95 25.90
CA LEU A 340 -15.62 -12.19 25.52
C LEU A 340 -14.73 -10.96 25.74
N VAL A 341 -15.26 -9.77 25.47
CA VAL A 341 -14.57 -8.50 25.77
C VAL A 341 -14.37 -8.33 27.28
N ALA A 342 -15.40 -8.62 28.08
CA ALA A 342 -15.34 -8.47 29.53
C ALA A 342 -14.42 -9.51 30.21
N SER A 343 -14.34 -10.72 29.66
CA SER A 343 -13.46 -11.78 30.17
C SER A 343 -11.99 -11.57 29.80
N GLY A 344 -11.72 -10.76 28.76
CA GLY A 344 -10.39 -10.58 28.19
C GLY A 344 -10.01 -11.64 27.15
N GLU A 345 -10.97 -12.45 26.70
CA GLU A 345 -10.77 -13.40 25.58
C GLU A 345 -10.65 -12.68 24.23
N VAL A 346 -11.25 -11.49 24.12
CA VAL A 346 -10.89 -10.50 23.10
C VAL A 346 -9.84 -9.56 23.67
N ASP A 347 -8.61 -9.64 23.15
CA ASP A 347 -7.44 -8.90 23.66
C ASP A 347 -6.67 -8.12 22.57
N ASN A 348 -7.18 -8.07 21.34
CA ASN A 348 -6.64 -7.24 20.27
C ASN A 348 -7.38 -5.90 20.17
N ALA A 349 -6.61 -4.81 20.06
CA ALA A 349 -7.15 -3.46 20.03
C ALA A 349 -8.18 -3.21 18.91
N PRO A 350 -8.03 -3.74 17.68
CA PRO A 350 -9.00 -3.46 16.62
C PRO A 350 -10.40 -3.99 16.90
N LEU A 351 -10.51 -5.23 17.38
CA LEU A 351 -11.81 -5.76 17.76
C LEU A 351 -12.36 -5.05 19.00
N LEU A 352 -11.53 -4.72 20.00
CA LEU A 352 -11.96 -3.95 21.19
C LEU A 352 -12.54 -2.58 20.82
N VAL A 353 -11.86 -1.81 19.96
CA VAL A 353 -12.34 -0.50 19.48
C VAL A 353 -13.68 -0.66 18.78
N THR A 354 -13.81 -1.68 17.93
CA THR A 354 -15.02 -1.96 17.16
C THR A 354 -16.18 -2.40 18.05
N ALA A 355 -15.90 -3.25 19.05
CA ALA A 355 -16.88 -3.71 20.04
C ALA A 355 -17.47 -2.55 20.85
N LEU A 356 -16.62 -1.66 21.37
CA LEU A 356 -17.05 -0.52 22.17
C LEU A 356 -17.83 0.51 21.33
N TRP A 357 -17.42 0.72 20.08
CA TRP A 357 -18.18 1.54 19.14
C TRP A 357 -19.55 0.92 18.86
N LEU A 358 -19.60 -0.38 18.54
CA LEU A 358 -20.84 -1.09 18.26
C LEU A 358 -21.77 -1.07 19.47
N GLN A 359 -21.25 -1.30 20.68
CA GLN A 359 -22.03 -1.21 21.92
C GLN A 359 -22.72 0.15 22.07
N ARG A 360 -22.02 1.24 21.74
CA ARG A 360 -22.60 2.60 21.76
C ARG A 360 -23.65 2.81 20.67
N GLU A 361 -23.41 2.31 19.46
CA GLU A 361 -24.24 2.55 18.28
C GLU A 361 -25.37 1.53 18.09
N ARG A 362 -25.35 0.43 18.83
CA ARG A 362 -26.26 -0.71 18.67
C ARG A 362 -27.72 -0.30 18.66
N ALA A 363 -28.14 0.57 19.57
CA ALA A 363 -29.53 1.04 19.62
C ALA A 363 -29.96 1.76 18.32
N ARG A 364 -29.07 2.59 17.75
CA ARG A 364 -29.32 3.29 16.49
C ARG A 364 -29.41 2.31 15.32
N LEU A 365 -28.43 1.41 15.20
CA LEU A 365 -28.35 0.45 14.11
C LEU A 365 -29.55 -0.50 14.08
N ARG A 366 -30.03 -0.91 15.25
CA ARG A 366 -31.22 -1.77 15.39
C ARG A 366 -32.53 -1.03 15.12
N ALA A 367 -32.64 0.25 15.49
CA ALA A 367 -33.82 1.05 15.20
C ALA A 367 -34.04 1.25 13.68
N GLY A 368 -32.97 1.31 12.89
CA GLY A 368 -33.02 1.39 11.43
C GLY A 368 -33.56 0.13 10.72
N GLN A 369 -33.79 -0.96 11.45
CA GLN A 369 -34.32 -2.24 10.94
C GLN A 369 -35.80 -2.46 11.27
N ALA A 370 -36.47 -1.48 11.92
CA ALA A 370 -37.92 -1.57 12.08
C ALA A 370 -38.57 -1.68 10.70
N PRO A 371 -39.46 -2.65 10.45
CA PRO A 371 -40.18 -2.70 9.18
C PRO A 371 -40.89 -1.36 9.01
N GLY A 372 -40.75 -0.76 7.81
CA GLY A 372 -41.53 0.41 7.45
C GLY A 372 -43.04 0.17 7.69
N PRO A 373 -43.81 1.23 7.94
CA PRO A 373 -45.22 1.13 8.32
C PRO A 373 -46.09 0.33 7.35
#